data_AF-A0A357HWV0-F1
#
_entry.id   AF-A0A357HWV0-F1
#
_cell.length_a   1.000
_cell.length_b   1.000
_cell.length_c   1.000
_cell.angle_alpha   90.00
_cell.angle_beta   90.00
_cell.angle_gamma   90.00
#
_symmetry.space_group_name_H-M   'P 1'
#
loop_
_entity.id
_entity.type
_entity.pdbx_description
1 polymer ?
#
loop_
_entity_poly.entity_id
_entity_poly.type
_entity_poly.pdbx_seq_one_letter_code
_entity_poly.pdbx_strand_id
1 'polypeptide(L)'
;MNKIYDKLILAVAALILAGGVALYLKQAGVSSQAATVNVQTADNPYQLVPVQASESTDANWPEAGAQPAGPKWIYDVFTPPKIYVDLNTGEFSADPPVKVAPPVPFGIYLADLERKPYRIQ
;
A
#
# COMPACT_ATOMS: atom_id res chain seq x y z
N MET A 1 -1.87 72.20 36.56
CA MET A 1 -1.69 70.91 37.28
C MET A 1 -0.36 70.31 36.86
N ASN A 2 0.72 70.59 37.59
CA ASN A 2 2.04 70.02 37.29
C ASN A 2 2.08 68.60 37.80
N LYS A 3 1.64 67.65 36.97
CA LYS A 3 1.64 66.23 37.32
C LYS A 3 3.04 65.68 37.09
N ILE A 4 3.96 65.99 38.01
CA ILE A 4 5.31 65.40 38.03
C ILE A 4 5.23 63.86 37.95
N TYR A 5 4.21 63.28 38.58
CA TYR A 5 3.89 61.86 38.50
C TYR A 5 3.64 61.36 37.07
N ASP A 6 2.99 62.15 36.22
CA ASP A 6 2.71 61.79 34.83
C ASP A 6 4.01 61.70 34.01
N LYS A 7 4.94 62.64 34.26
CA LYS A 7 6.28 62.61 33.65
C LYS A 7 7.13 61.45 34.17
N LEU A 8 7.02 61.12 35.45
CA LEU A 8 7.72 59.97 36.05
C LEU A 8 7.17 58.65 35.50
N ILE A 9 5.85 58.51 35.40
CA ILE A 9 5.20 57.32 34.81
C ILE A 9 5.62 57.17 33.35
N LEU A 10 5.66 58.27 32.59
CA LEU A 10 6.11 58.24 31.20
C LEU A 10 7.59 57.85 31.08
N ALA A 11 8.47 58.36 31.95
CA ALA A 11 9.88 57.98 31.97
C ALA A 11 10.09 56.50 32.30
N VAL A 12 9.35 55.98 33.27
CA VAL A 12 9.39 54.56 33.64
C VAL A 12 8.86 53.67 32.50
N ALA A 13 7.75 54.06 31.87
CA ALA A 13 7.18 53.33 30.74
C ALA A 13 8.17 53.29 29.55
N ALA A 14 8.84 54.40 29.26
CA ALA A 14 9.86 54.47 28.21
C ALA A 14 11.06 53.56 28.51
N LEU A 15 11.50 53.48 29.77
CA LEU A 15 12.58 52.57 30.19
C LEU A 15 12.19 51.10 30.04
N ILE A 16 10.97 50.73 30.44
CA ILE A 16 10.47 49.36 30.29
C ILE A 16 10.37 49.00 28.79
N LEU A 17 9.85 49.91 27.96
CA LEU A 17 9.72 49.68 26.52
C LEU A 17 11.09 49.53 25.85
N ALA A 18 12.05 50.41 26.17
CA ALA A 18 13.41 50.32 25.63
C ALA A 18 14.11 49.02 26.07
N GLY A 19 13.96 48.62 27.35
CA GLY A 19 14.49 47.36 27.86
C GLY A 19 13.88 46.15 27.17
N GLY A 20 12.55 46.14 26.98
CA GLY A 20 11.83 45.09 26.28
C GLY A 20 12.26 44.95 24.82
N VAL A 21 12.40 46.06 24.11
CA VAL A 21 12.89 46.07 22.72
C VAL A 21 14.33 45.55 22.63
N ALA A 22 15.21 45.96 23.55
CA ALA A 22 16.59 45.49 23.57
C ALA A 22 16.69 43.97 23.82
N LEU A 23 15.88 43.44 24.75
CA LEU A 23 15.82 42.00 25.00
C LEU A 23 15.23 41.24 23.81
N TYR A 24 14.15 41.75 23.22
CA TYR A 24 13.54 41.15 22.04
C TYR A 24 14.52 41.08 20.88
N LEU A 25 15.25 42.17 20.57
CA LEU A 25 16.24 42.19 19.50
C LEU A 25 17.43 41.25 19.78
N LYS A 26 17.85 41.10 21.04
CA LYS A 26 18.87 40.11 21.41
C LYS A 26 18.41 38.68 21.17
N GLN A 27 17.11 38.40 21.31
CA GLN A 27 16.56 37.05 21.16
C GLN A 27 16.02 36.77 19.75
N ALA A 28 15.68 37.81 18.97
CA ALA A 28 15.12 37.71 17.62
C ALA A 28 16.07 37.07 16.58
N GLY A 29 17.36 36.92 16.92
CA GLY A 29 18.34 36.19 16.11
C GLY A 29 18.50 34.71 16.47
N VAL A 30 17.92 34.25 17.59
CA VAL A 30 17.99 32.84 18.00
C VAL A 30 16.90 32.09 17.24
N SER A 31 17.14 31.86 15.96
CA SER A 31 16.46 30.78 15.25
C SER A 31 16.84 29.50 15.98
N SER A 32 15.84 28.70 16.37
CA SER A 32 16.07 27.30 16.74
C SER A 32 16.55 26.57 15.49
N GLN A 33 17.82 26.77 15.13
CA GLN A 33 18.50 25.86 14.23
C GLN A 33 18.50 24.54 14.99
N ALA A 34 17.71 23.58 14.50
CA ALA A 34 17.87 22.20 14.90
C ALA A 34 19.36 21.92 14.81
N ALA A 35 19.97 21.53 15.94
CA ALA A 35 21.37 21.15 15.94
C ALA A 35 21.55 20.18 14.78
N THR A 36 22.41 20.53 13.82
CA THR A 36 22.75 19.63 12.73
C THR A 36 23.39 18.43 13.39
N VAL A 37 22.60 17.37 13.58
CA VAL A 37 23.09 16.10 14.06
C VAL A 37 24.07 15.64 12.99
N ASN A 38 25.36 15.64 13.33
CA ASN A 38 26.38 15.03 12.50
C ASN A 38 26.17 13.52 12.60
N VAL A 39 25.28 12.98 11.77
CA VAL A 39 25.09 11.54 11.63
C VAL A 39 26.31 11.03 10.87
N GLN A 40 27.24 10.40 11.60
CA GLN A 40 28.23 9.52 10.99
C GLN A 40 27.47 8.31 10.41
N THR A 41 26.98 8.43 9.17
CA THR A 41 26.65 7.26 8.37
C THR A 41 27.96 6.50 8.21
N ALA A 42 28.03 5.29 8.78
CA ALA A 42 29.14 4.33 8.82
C ALA A 42 30.44 4.71 8.07
N ASP A 43 31.61 4.40 8.65
CA ASP A 43 32.97 4.69 8.12
C ASP A 43 33.29 4.15 6.70
N ASN A 44 32.30 3.67 5.96
CA ASN A 44 32.36 3.34 4.56
C ASN A 44 31.59 4.39 3.73
N PRO A 45 32.25 5.45 3.22
CA PRO A 45 31.61 6.38 2.31
C PRO A 45 31.14 5.65 1.05
N TYR A 46 29.93 5.98 0.59
CA TYR A 46 29.38 5.40 -0.64
C TYR A 46 30.31 5.67 -1.83
N GLN A 47 30.78 4.60 -2.48
CA GLN A 47 31.53 4.70 -3.72
C GLN A 47 30.57 4.53 -4.90
N LEU A 48 30.53 5.55 -5.77
CA LEU A 48 29.81 5.48 -7.04
C LEU A 48 30.49 4.42 -7.92
N VAL A 49 29.82 3.29 -8.13
CA VAL A 49 30.24 2.30 -9.13
C VAL A 49 29.70 2.76 -10.49
N PRO A 50 30.56 3.14 -11.46
CA PRO A 50 30.08 3.54 -12.78
C PRO A 50 29.46 2.35 -13.50
N VAL A 51 28.16 2.45 -13.79
CA VAL A 51 27.44 1.49 -14.62
C VAL A 51 27.88 1.72 -16.06
N GLN A 52 28.41 0.68 -16.71
CA GLN A 52 28.75 0.75 -18.14
C GLN A 52 27.45 0.98 -18.93
N ALA A 53 27.43 2.03 -19.75
CA ALA A 53 26.30 2.27 -20.65
C ALA A 53 26.25 1.12 -21.65
N SER A 54 25.15 0.36 -21.66
CA SER A 54 24.91 -0.66 -22.67
C SER A 54 24.38 0.01 -23.93
N GLU A 55 24.96 -0.28 -25.08
CA GLU A 55 24.43 0.15 -26.36
C GLU A 55 23.12 -0.61 -26.63
N SER A 56 21.99 0.10 -26.66
CA SER A 56 20.70 -0.48 -27.02
C SER A 56 20.57 -0.52 -28.55
N THR A 57 20.38 -1.71 -29.10
CA THR A 57 19.96 -1.87 -30.51
C THR A 57 18.44 -2.04 -30.54
N ASP A 58 17.78 -1.38 -31.49
CA ASP A 58 16.35 -1.56 -31.71
C ASP A 58 16.05 -3.01 -32.09
N ALA A 59 15.23 -3.67 -31.28
CA ALA A 59 14.80 -5.05 -31.52
C ALA A 59 13.63 -5.05 -32.51
N ASN A 60 13.80 -5.74 -33.64
CA ASN A 60 12.70 -5.97 -34.58
C ASN A 60 11.87 -7.17 -34.09
N TRP A 61 10.69 -6.90 -33.56
CA TRP A 61 9.76 -7.94 -33.09
C TRP A 61 8.85 -8.40 -34.23
N PRO A 62 8.57 -9.70 -34.36
CA PRO A 62 7.61 -10.19 -35.33
C PRO A 62 6.18 -9.73 -34.99
N GLU A 63 5.32 -9.71 -36.00
CA GLU A 63 3.90 -9.39 -35.84
C GLU A 63 3.23 -10.40 -34.90
N ALA A 64 2.47 -9.90 -33.92
CA ALA A 64 1.82 -10.75 -32.93
C ALA A 64 0.73 -11.60 -33.59
N GLY A 65 0.86 -12.92 -33.50
CA GLY A 65 -0.16 -13.85 -33.97
C GLY A 65 -1.44 -13.80 -33.11
N ALA A 66 -2.56 -14.27 -33.67
CA ALA A 66 -3.82 -14.39 -32.95
C ALA A 66 -3.65 -15.29 -31.71
N GLN A 67 -3.93 -14.74 -30.52
CA GLN A 67 -3.99 -15.55 -29.31
C GLN A 67 -5.17 -16.50 -29.39
N PRO A 68 -4.96 -17.80 -29.15
CA PRO A 68 -6.08 -18.72 -29.23
C PRO A 68 -6.94 -18.55 -27.95
N ALA A 69 -8.28 -18.72 -28.06
CA ALA A 69 -9.28 -18.31 -27.03
C ALA A 69 -10.25 -19.43 -26.59
N GLY A 70 -10.52 -19.57 -25.28
CA GLY A 70 -11.21 -20.74 -24.69
C GLY A 70 -10.73 -21.18 -23.27
N PRO A 71 -11.35 -22.22 -22.67
CA PRO A 71 -11.19 -22.60 -21.25
C PRO A 71 -9.82 -23.21 -20.88
N LYS A 72 -8.89 -23.33 -21.83
CA LYS A 72 -7.51 -23.82 -21.61
C LYS A 72 -6.46 -22.69 -21.58
N TRP A 73 -6.86 -21.42 -21.65
CA TRP A 73 -5.92 -20.30 -21.61
C TRP A 73 -5.80 -19.62 -20.24
N ILE A 74 -4.55 -19.26 -19.93
CA ILE A 74 -4.08 -18.72 -18.65
C ILE A 74 -4.13 -17.18 -18.61
N TYR A 75 -4.47 -16.53 -19.73
CA TYR A 75 -4.22 -15.09 -19.92
C TYR A 75 -5.49 -14.25 -20.11
N ASP A 76 -6.55 -14.54 -19.36
CA ASP A 76 -7.52 -13.48 -19.06
C ASP A 76 -6.92 -12.63 -17.93
N VAL A 77 -6.40 -11.44 -18.26
CA VAL A 77 -5.59 -10.58 -17.36
C VAL A 77 -6.33 -10.16 -16.09
N PHE A 78 -7.65 -10.39 -16.03
CA PHE A 78 -8.51 -9.99 -14.92
C PHE A 78 -9.18 -11.16 -14.19
N THR A 79 -8.97 -12.40 -14.64
CA THR A 79 -9.53 -13.60 -14.00
C THR A 79 -8.42 -14.59 -13.65
N PRO A 80 -8.07 -14.75 -12.36
CA PRO A 80 -7.09 -15.76 -11.95
C PRO A 80 -7.47 -17.14 -12.51
N PRO A 81 -6.52 -17.90 -13.09
CA PRO A 81 -6.81 -19.21 -13.63
C PRO A 81 -7.23 -20.15 -12.50
N LYS A 82 -8.26 -20.97 -12.76
CA LYS A 82 -8.65 -22.03 -11.82
C LYS A 82 -7.66 -23.18 -11.99
N ILE A 83 -6.89 -23.45 -10.94
CA ILE A 83 -5.96 -24.58 -10.88
C ILE A 83 -6.61 -25.67 -10.03
N TYR A 84 -6.66 -26.87 -10.56
CA TYR A 84 -7.20 -28.06 -9.91
C TYR A 84 -6.04 -28.96 -9.46
N VAL A 85 -6.29 -29.76 -8.42
CA VAL A 85 -5.35 -30.79 -7.95
C VAL A 85 -5.95 -32.15 -8.26
N ASP A 86 -5.19 -33.02 -8.93
CA ASP A 86 -5.55 -34.43 -9.05
C ASP A 86 -5.34 -35.10 -7.69
N LEU A 87 -6.42 -35.61 -7.08
CA LEU A 87 -6.37 -36.22 -5.76
C LEU A 87 -5.67 -37.58 -5.75
N ASN A 88 -5.45 -38.21 -6.91
CA ASN A 88 -4.78 -39.50 -7.03
C ASN A 88 -3.27 -39.35 -7.19
N THR A 89 -2.83 -38.38 -7.99
CA THR A 89 -1.39 -38.17 -8.28
C THR A 89 -0.79 -37.00 -7.51
N GLY A 90 -1.62 -36.08 -7.00
CA GLY A 90 -1.18 -34.85 -6.34
C GLY A 90 -0.71 -33.76 -7.30
N GLU A 91 -0.83 -33.97 -8.61
CA GLU A 91 -0.36 -33.03 -9.63
C GLU A 91 -1.36 -31.89 -9.85
N PHE A 92 -0.84 -30.70 -10.19
CA PHE A 92 -1.64 -29.54 -10.54
C PHE A 92 -2.02 -29.57 -12.02
N SER A 93 -3.29 -29.30 -12.33
CA SER A 93 -3.81 -29.23 -13.69
C SER A 93 -4.73 -28.03 -13.89
N ALA A 94 -4.74 -27.48 -15.11
CA ALA A 94 -5.70 -26.45 -15.52
C ALA A 94 -7.04 -27.06 -15.96
N ASP A 95 -7.08 -28.36 -16.26
CA ASP A 95 -8.29 -29.03 -16.67
C ASP A 95 -9.15 -29.38 -15.43
N PRO A 96 -10.46 -29.07 -15.43
CA PRO A 96 -11.34 -29.43 -14.33
C PRO A 96 -11.44 -30.95 -14.20
N PRO A 97 -11.51 -31.49 -12.97
CA PRO A 97 -11.68 -32.92 -12.77
C PRO A 97 -12.99 -33.38 -13.41
N VAL A 98 -12.92 -34.49 -14.15
CA VAL A 98 -14.12 -35.12 -14.70
C VAL A 98 -14.96 -35.59 -13.51
N LYS A 99 -16.18 -35.06 -13.38
CA LYS A 99 -17.14 -35.53 -12.38
C LYS A 99 -17.48 -36.99 -12.69
N VAL A 100 -16.80 -37.92 -12.02
CA VAL A 100 -17.18 -39.33 -12.05
C VAL A 100 -18.54 -39.42 -11.36
N ALA A 101 -19.56 -39.92 -12.06
CA ALA A 101 -20.85 -40.15 -11.45
C ALA A 101 -20.66 -41.10 -10.26
N PRO A 102 -21.26 -40.81 -9.09
CA PRO A 102 -21.16 -41.72 -7.96
C PRO A 102 -21.69 -43.10 -8.40
N PRO A 103 -21.07 -44.19 -7.93
CA PRO A 103 -21.53 -45.53 -8.25
C PRO A 103 -23.00 -45.65 -7.88
N VAL A 104 -23.80 -46.26 -8.77
CA VAL A 104 -25.24 -46.43 -8.56
C VAL A 104 -25.41 -47.18 -7.23
N PRO A 105 -26.14 -46.63 -6.26
CA PRO A 105 -26.36 -47.31 -4.99
C PRO A 105 -27.07 -48.65 -5.25
N PHE A 106 -26.63 -49.70 -4.54
CA PHE A 106 -27.14 -51.05 -4.72
C PHE A 106 -28.63 -51.12 -4.38
N GLY A 107 -29.49 -51.51 -5.34
CA GLY A 107 -30.80 -52.15 -5.12
C GLY A 107 -31.90 -51.42 -4.34
N ILE A 108 -31.64 -50.28 -3.71
CA ILE A 108 -32.64 -49.50 -2.96
C ILE A 108 -33.04 -48.27 -3.77
N TYR A 109 -34.31 -48.23 -4.14
CA TYR A 109 -34.96 -47.11 -4.82
C TYR A 109 -36.01 -46.51 -3.88
N LEU A 110 -36.09 -45.18 -3.84
CA LEU A 110 -37.19 -44.49 -3.17
C LEU A 110 -38.48 -44.79 -3.93
N ALA A 111 -39.32 -45.66 -3.39
CA ALA A 111 -40.54 -46.11 -4.06
C ALA A 111 -41.59 -45.00 -4.14
N ASP A 112 -41.74 -44.21 -3.07
CA ASP A 112 -42.69 -43.10 -3.01
C ASP A 112 -42.32 -42.13 -1.86
N LEU A 113 -42.68 -40.86 -2.01
CA LEU A 113 -42.49 -39.82 -1.00
C LEU A 113 -43.70 -38.87 -1.00
N GLU A 114 -44.78 -39.29 -0.35
CA GLU A 114 -45.96 -38.45 -0.18
C GLU A 114 -45.93 -37.67 1.13
N ARG A 115 -46.09 -36.34 1.04
CA ARG A 115 -46.39 -35.49 2.20
C ARG A 115 -47.89 -35.47 2.45
N LYS A 116 -48.33 -36.14 3.51
CA LYS A 116 -49.74 -36.10 3.93
C LYS A 116 -50.14 -34.66 4.29
N PRO A 117 -51.28 -34.15 3.77
CA PRO A 117 -51.75 -32.81 4.11
C PRO A 117 -52.04 -32.72 5.60
N TYR A 118 -51.58 -31.64 6.23
CA TYR A 118 -51.81 -31.39 7.64
C TYR A 118 -53.23 -30.86 7.87
N ARG A 119 -53.93 -31.38 8.87
CA ARG A 119 -55.29 -30.94 9.22
C ARG A 119 -55.22 -29.60 9.95
N ILE A 120 -55.81 -28.57 9.38
CA ILE A 120 -56.02 -27.29 10.06
C ILE A 120 -57.27 -27.46 10.94
N GLN A 121 -57.13 -27.35 12.25
CA GLN A 121 -58.24 -27.28 13.22
C GLN A 121 -58.29 -25.88 13.83
#